data_AF-A0A9D9J1L7-F1
#
_entry.id   AF-A0A9D9J1L7-F1
#
_cell.length_a   1.000
_cell.length_b   1.000
_cell.length_c   1.000
_cell.angle_alpha   90.00
_cell.angle_beta   90.00
_cell.angle_gamma   90.00
#
_symmetry.space_group_name_H-M   'P 1'
#
loop_
_entity.id
_entity.type
_entity.pdbx_description
1 polymer ?
#
loop_
_entity_poly.entity_id
_entity_poly.type
_entity_poly.pdbx_seq_one_letter_code
_entity_poly.pdbx_strand_id
1 'polypeptide(L)'
;MDNRLFLIDGHALIFKMYYAFLRHPMINSKGVDTSILFGVTKYILELIEREKPSHIAVAFDPPGGTFRHDLYPAYKGTREATPQLVIDALAPLTELCEALKIKVLMVKGYEADDVIGSMAIKAEKEGYTVYMVTPDKDYGQLISDHILQYKPGKAGSDREIIDRKSVCEKYGIADPRQVIDLLTVCGDTSDNVPGVKGVGEVGAGKLIARYGSVKGIYDHIEELTARQKEAFEAARDHIELSHTLVTIKTDIPIDIRTEDMAVSHEYDTAAAAIFDRYEFPSLKKYIGLTSQEDTASQAGDLEIRMLTPQDATIAARKAGECSVVTETSGDTIFSEIRRVIIGVAYEGG
;
A
#
# COMPACT_ATOMS: atom_id res chain seq x y z
N MET A 1 9.61 13.79 14.64
CA MET A 1 9.04 12.53 14.13
C MET A 1 9.46 12.44 12.68
N ASP A 2 10.00 11.30 12.25
CA ASP A 2 10.47 11.15 10.88
C ASP A 2 9.26 11.04 9.94
N ASN A 3 9.10 12.03 9.06
CA ASN A 3 8.02 12.10 8.06
C ASN A 3 8.25 11.07 6.95
N ARG A 4 8.12 9.79 7.29
CA ARG A 4 8.28 8.65 6.36
C ARG A 4 6.92 8.24 5.83
N LEU A 5 6.74 8.36 4.52
CA LEU A 5 5.54 7.98 3.78
C LEU A 5 5.82 6.72 2.95
N PHE A 6 4.97 5.71 3.06
CA PHE A 6 5.03 4.50 2.23
C PHE A 6 3.85 4.47 1.27
N LEU A 7 4.14 4.50 -0.03
CA LEU A 7 3.13 4.43 -1.10
C LEU A 7 3.21 3.05 -1.75
N ILE A 8 2.18 2.24 -1.59
CA ILE A 8 2.19 0.84 -2.01
C ILE A 8 1.52 0.68 -3.36
N ASP A 9 2.23 0.06 -4.30
CA ASP A 9 1.64 -0.46 -5.53
C ASP A 9 0.82 -1.72 -5.22
N GLY A 10 -0.49 -1.54 -5.10
CA GLY A 10 -1.42 -2.58 -4.72
C GLY A 10 -1.53 -3.69 -5.76
N HIS A 11 -1.47 -3.36 -7.06
CA HIS A 11 -1.56 -4.35 -8.13
C HIS A 11 -0.28 -5.21 -8.18
N ALA A 12 0.90 -4.62 -8.03
CA ALA A 12 2.13 -5.38 -7.94
C ALA A 12 2.13 -6.37 -6.76
N LEU A 13 1.59 -5.96 -5.60
CA LEU A 13 1.42 -6.87 -4.46
C LEU A 13 0.37 -7.95 -4.72
N ILE A 14 -0.77 -7.63 -5.33
CA ILE A 14 -1.80 -8.61 -5.68
C ILE A 14 -1.22 -9.72 -6.57
N PHE A 15 -0.55 -9.36 -7.67
CA PHE A 15 0.07 -10.33 -8.56
C PHE A 15 1.14 -11.14 -7.85
N LYS A 16 1.97 -10.49 -7.01
CA LYS A 16 2.96 -11.20 -6.19
C LYS A 16 2.32 -12.28 -5.32
N MET A 17 1.22 -11.96 -4.64
CA MET A 17 0.53 -12.92 -3.76
C MET A 17 -0.19 -13.99 -4.55
N TYR A 18 -0.82 -13.65 -5.68
CA TYR A 18 -1.43 -14.62 -6.58
C TYR A 18 -0.43 -15.71 -6.98
N TYR A 19 0.74 -15.33 -7.49
CA TYR A 19 1.75 -16.33 -7.89
C TYR A 19 2.41 -17.05 -6.71
N ALA A 20 2.55 -16.40 -5.55
CA ALA A 20 3.10 -17.02 -4.35
C ALA A 20 2.22 -18.17 -3.82
N PHE A 21 0.89 -18.01 -3.91
CA PHE A 21 -0.06 -18.99 -3.41
C PHE A 21 -0.68 -19.87 -4.51
N LEU A 22 -0.35 -19.66 -5.79
CA LEU A 22 -0.92 -20.37 -6.93
C LEU A 22 -0.89 -21.91 -6.78
N ARG A 23 0.15 -22.46 -6.15
CA ARG A 23 0.30 -23.91 -5.93
C ARG A 23 -0.32 -24.40 -4.62
N HIS A 24 -0.55 -23.50 -3.67
CA HIS A 24 -1.03 -23.81 -2.33
C HIS A 24 -2.05 -22.75 -1.90
N PRO A 25 -3.24 -22.72 -2.53
CA PRO A 25 -4.24 -21.71 -2.23
C PRO A 25 -4.78 -21.88 -0.82
N MET A 26 -5.08 -20.74 -0.18
CA MET A 26 -5.75 -20.67 1.10
C MET A 26 -7.25 -20.56 0.88
N ILE A 27 -7.97 -21.66 1.10
CA ILE A 27 -9.43 -21.71 0.96
C ILE A 27 -10.06 -21.68 2.35
N ASN A 28 -10.99 -20.75 2.57
CA ASN A 28 -11.71 -20.63 3.84
C ASN A 28 -12.88 -21.63 3.97
N SER A 29 -13.54 -21.68 5.13
CA SER A 29 -14.65 -22.61 5.38
C SER A 29 -15.85 -22.45 4.43
N LYS A 30 -15.96 -21.31 3.75
CA LYS A 30 -17.00 -21.00 2.76
C LYS A 30 -16.60 -21.34 1.33
N GLY A 31 -15.42 -21.93 1.12
CA GLY A 31 -14.92 -22.29 -0.20
C GLY A 31 -14.34 -21.12 -1.01
N VAL A 32 -14.09 -19.97 -0.38
CA VAL A 32 -13.53 -18.78 -1.03
C VAL A 32 -12.01 -18.82 -0.92
N ASP A 33 -11.31 -18.54 -2.03
CA ASP A 33 -9.86 -18.36 -2.04
C ASP A 33 -9.50 -16.99 -1.46
N THR A 34 -8.84 -17.00 -0.29
CA THR A 34 -8.42 -15.81 0.44
C THR A 34 -6.92 -15.53 0.32
N SER A 35 -6.21 -16.22 -0.58
CA SER A 35 -4.75 -16.19 -0.66
C SER A 35 -4.19 -14.78 -0.89
N ILE A 36 -4.75 -14.07 -1.86
CA ILE A 36 -4.34 -12.69 -2.19
C ILE A 36 -4.65 -11.77 -1.02
N LEU A 37 -5.87 -11.85 -0.48
CA LEU A 37 -6.33 -11.01 0.62
C LEU A 37 -5.43 -11.18 1.85
N PHE A 38 -5.14 -12.43 2.23
CA PHE A 38 -4.27 -12.74 3.35
C PHE A 38 -2.85 -12.23 3.11
N GLY A 39 -2.27 -12.54 1.94
CA GLY A 39 -0.90 -12.18 1.61
C GLY A 39 -0.65 -10.66 1.59
N VAL A 40 -1.55 -9.90 0.96
CA VAL A 40 -1.46 -8.44 0.88
C VAL A 40 -1.65 -7.82 2.26
N THR A 41 -2.70 -8.21 2.99
CA THR A 41 -2.98 -7.69 4.33
C THR A 41 -1.82 -7.96 5.29
N LYS A 42 -1.32 -9.19 5.29
CA LYS A 42 -0.16 -9.59 6.09
C LYS A 42 1.07 -8.75 5.75
N TYR A 43 1.35 -8.55 4.47
CA TYR A 43 2.50 -7.76 4.03
C TYR A 43 2.42 -6.32 4.53
N ILE A 44 1.25 -5.69 4.44
CA ILE A 44 1.03 -4.31 4.89
C ILE A 44 1.24 -4.20 6.41
N LEU A 45 0.63 -5.10 7.19
CA LEU A 45 0.78 -5.10 8.65
C LEU A 45 2.23 -5.33 9.08
N GLU A 46 2.93 -6.26 8.43
CA GLU A 46 4.36 -6.52 8.69
C GLU A 46 5.25 -5.35 8.26
N LEU A 47 4.88 -4.62 7.20
CA LEU A 47 5.56 -3.41 6.79
C LEU A 47 5.41 -2.30 7.82
N ILE A 48 4.20 -2.09 8.34
CA ILE A 48 3.92 -1.10 9.40
C ILE A 48 4.73 -1.43 10.66
N GLU A 49 4.66 -2.67 11.13
CA GLU A 49 5.38 -3.11 12.35
C GLU A 49 6.91 -2.96 12.20
N ARG A 50 7.44 -3.35 11.04
CA ARG A 50 8.90 -3.38 10.79
C ARG A 50 9.46 -1.99 10.52
N GLU A 51 8.84 -1.23 9.63
CA GLU A 51 9.38 0.05 9.16
C GLU A 51 8.90 1.22 9.99
N LYS A 52 7.80 1.07 10.75
CA LYS A 52 7.18 2.12 11.57
C LYS A 52 6.99 3.43 10.78
N PRO A 53 6.28 3.37 9.63
CA PRO A 53 6.01 4.56 8.85
C PRO A 53 5.15 5.54 9.64
N SER A 54 5.31 6.83 9.35
CA SER A 54 4.39 7.85 9.86
C SER A 54 3.10 7.88 9.04
N HIS A 55 3.23 7.61 7.74
CA HIS A 55 2.13 7.66 6.77
C HIS A 55 2.21 6.48 5.80
N ILE A 56 1.07 5.96 5.38
CA ILE A 56 0.93 4.84 4.46
C ILE A 56 -0.32 4.98 3.60
N ALA A 57 -0.21 4.62 2.33
CA ALA A 57 -1.34 4.49 1.43
C ALA A 57 -1.12 3.37 0.41
N VAL A 58 -2.21 2.84 -0.14
CA VAL A 58 -2.18 1.80 -1.17
C VAL A 58 -2.86 2.35 -2.43
N ALA A 59 -2.18 2.30 -3.56
CA ALA A 59 -2.75 2.68 -4.84
C ALA A 59 -3.18 1.45 -5.63
N PHE A 60 -4.33 1.54 -6.29
CA PHE A 60 -4.83 0.53 -7.22
C PHE A 60 -5.21 1.17 -8.55
N ASP A 61 -5.09 0.41 -9.64
CA ASP A 61 -5.64 0.80 -10.93
C ASP A 61 -7.18 0.85 -10.83
N PRO A 62 -7.83 1.93 -11.29
CA PRO A 62 -9.27 2.01 -11.36
C PRO A 62 -9.82 1.11 -12.48
N PRO A 63 -11.07 0.64 -12.36
CA PRO A 63 -11.74 0.01 -13.48
C PRO A 63 -11.96 1.01 -14.63
N GLY A 64 -11.93 0.54 -15.88
CA GLY A 64 -12.37 1.31 -17.04
C GLY A 64 -11.25 1.86 -17.94
N GLY A 65 -10.03 1.33 -17.86
CA GLY A 65 -8.92 1.72 -18.73
C GLY A 65 -8.30 3.06 -18.36
N THR A 66 -7.20 3.39 -19.03
CA THR A 66 -6.35 4.55 -18.73
C THR A 66 -6.03 5.34 -19.99
N PHE A 67 -5.51 6.56 -19.83
CA PHE A 67 -5.12 7.39 -20.99
C PHE A 67 -4.13 6.69 -21.93
N ARG A 68 -3.31 5.74 -21.42
CA ARG A 68 -2.38 4.94 -22.25
C ARG A 68 -3.13 4.03 -23.22
N HIS A 69 -4.26 3.47 -22.82
CA HIS A 69 -5.10 2.64 -23.69
C HIS A 69 -5.78 3.47 -24.79
N ASP A 70 -6.19 4.70 -24.48
CA ASP A 70 -6.75 5.64 -25.47
C ASP A 70 -5.69 6.10 -26.47
N LEU A 71 -4.46 6.34 -25.99
CA LEU A 71 -3.33 6.80 -26.81
C LEU A 71 -2.77 5.69 -27.70
N TYR A 72 -2.69 4.46 -27.18
CA TYR A 72 -2.15 3.31 -27.91
C TYR A 72 -2.96 2.05 -27.57
N PRO A 73 -3.94 1.68 -28.41
CA PRO A 73 -4.84 0.55 -28.12
C PRO A 73 -4.15 -0.81 -27.95
N ALA A 74 -2.92 -0.97 -28.44
CA ALA A 74 -2.14 -2.19 -28.27
C ALA A 74 -1.34 -2.21 -26.96
N TYR A 75 -1.32 -1.13 -26.17
CA TYR A 75 -0.66 -1.06 -24.87
C TYR A 75 -1.18 -2.15 -23.94
N LYS A 76 -0.27 -2.91 -23.32
CA LYS A 76 -0.56 -4.09 -22.48
C LYS A 76 -1.42 -5.17 -23.18
N GLY A 77 -1.70 -5.06 -24.48
CA GLY A 77 -2.59 -5.95 -25.23
C GLY A 77 -2.02 -7.34 -25.51
N THR A 78 -0.71 -7.53 -25.32
CA THR A 78 -0.03 -8.84 -25.40
C THR A 78 0.03 -9.56 -24.05
N ARG A 79 -0.39 -8.92 -22.96
CA ARG A 79 -0.45 -9.56 -21.64
C ARG A 79 -1.53 -10.63 -21.63
N GLU A 80 -1.27 -11.71 -20.90
CA GLU A 80 -2.32 -12.69 -20.61
C GLU A 80 -3.47 -12.01 -19.88
N ALA A 81 -4.70 -12.49 -20.11
CA ALA A 81 -5.87 -12.00 -19.42
C ALA A 81 -5.65 -12.07 -17.91
N THR A 82 -5.94 -10.96 -17.22
CA THR A 82 -5.80 -10.90 -15.76
C THR A 82 -6.65 -12.01 -15.12
N PRO A 83 -6.07 -12.87 -14.27
CA PRO A 83 -6.82 -13.95 -13.62
C PRO A 83 -8.02 -13.39 -12.86
N GLN A 84 -9.17 -14.07 -12.92
CA GLN A 84 -10.40 -13.60 -12.26
C GLN A 84 -10.19 -13.35 -10.76
N LEU A 85 -9.38 -14.19 -10.09
CA LEU A 85 -9.06 -14.02 -8.67
C LEU A 85 -8.33 -12.69 -8.37
N VAL A 86 -7.51 -12.19 -9.30
CA VAL A 86 -6.83 -10.89 -9.17
C VAL A 86 -7.84 -9.75 -9.30
N ILE A 87 -8.78 -9.85 -10.25
CA ILE A 87 -9.85 -8.86 -10.44
C ILE A 87 -10.76 -8.81 -9.20
N ASP A 88 -11.20 -9.98 -8.73
CA ASP A 88 -12.12 -10.12 -7.61
C ASP A 88 -11.51 -9.71 -6.27
N ALA A 89 -10.18 -9.62 -6.18
CA ALA A 89 -9.50 -9.21 -4.95
C ALA A 89 -9.60 -7.70 -4.66
N LEU A 90 -9.84 -6.86 -5.67
CA LEU A 90 -9.75 -5.41 -5.54
C LEU A 90 -10.76 -4.84 -4.52
N ALA A 91 -12.04 -5.20 -4.63
CA ALA A 91 -13.08 -4.69 -3.74
C ALA A 91 -12.87 -5.16 -2.28
N PRO A 92 -12.66 -6.47 -2.00
CA PRO A 92 -12.30 -6.95 -0.66
C PRO A 92 -11.04 -6.31 -0.07
N LEU A 93 -10.01 -6.06 -0.88
CA LEU A 93 -8.79 -5.38 -0.41
C LEU A 93 -9.03 -3.92 -0.06
N THR A 94 -9.92 -3.25 -0.78
CA THR A 94 -10.33 -1.88 -0.46
C THR A 94 -11.06 -1.87 0.88
N GLU A 95 -12.00 -2.80 1.11
CA GLU A 95 -12.68 -2.96 2.42
C GLU A 95 -11.68 -3.25 3.55
N LEU A 96 -10.67 -4.11 3.30
CA LEU A 96 -9.61 -4.41 4.27
C LEU A 96 -8.75 -3.19 4.60
N CYS A 97 -8.37 -2.40 3.59
CA CYS A 97 -7.63 -1.17 3.82
C CYS A 97 -8.45 -0.16 4.63
N GLU A 98 -9.73 0.01 4.31
CA GLU A 98 -10.65 0.89 5.05
C GLU A 98 -10.78 0.46 6.52
N ALA A 99 -10.99 -0.83 6.78
CA ALA A 99 -11.08 -1.36 8.14
C ALA A 99 -9.76 -1.18 8.93
N LEU A 100 -8.63 -1.19 8.23
CA LEU A 100 -7.31 -0.88 8.78
C LEU A 100 -6.99 0.62 8.78
N LYS A 101 -7.94 1.49 8.41
CA LYS A 101 -7.77 2.94 8.30
C LYS A 101 -6.59 3.35 7.43
N ILE A 102 -6.30 2.55 6.39
CA ILE A 102 -5.27 2.82 5.39
C ILE A 102 -5.94 3.48 4.19
N LYS A 103 -5.38 4.62 3.76
CA LYS A 103 -5.90 5.35 2.63
C LYS A 103 -5.69 4.56 1.33
N VAL A 104 -6.79 4.34 0.60
CA VAL A 104 -6.76 3.81 -0.77
C VAL A 104 -6.75 4.95 -1.77
N LEU A 105 -5.85 4.88 -2.75
CA LEU A 105 -5.66 5.86 -3.80
C LEU A 105 -6.06 5.26 -5.15
N MET A 106 -7.14 5.76 -5.73
CA MET A 106 -7.62 5.35 -7.05
C MET A 106 -8.14 6.57 -7.78
N VAL A 107 -7.55 6.91 -8.93
CA VAL A 107 -7.92 8.09 -9.71
C VAL A 107 -8.28 7.65 -11.12
N LYS A 108 -9.56 7.82 -11.48
CA LYS A 108 -10.07 7.40 -12.80
C LYS A 108 -9.22 7.96 -13.94
N GLY A 109 -8.86 7.10 -14.89
CA GLY A 109 -8.10 7.46 -16.09
C GLY A 109 -6.58 7.38 -15.94
N TYR A 110 -6.08 7.15 -14.72
CA TYR A 110 -4.66 7.03 -14.41
C TYR A 110 -4.34 5.67 -13.78
N GLU A 111 -3.14 5.17 -14.01
CA GLU A 111 -2.65 3.93 -13.41
C GLU A 111 -2.11 4.20 -11.99
N ALA A 112 -1.93 3.16 -11.19
CA ALA A 112 -1.46 3.26 -9.82
C ALA A 112 -0.06 3.91 -9.73
N ASP A 113 0.78 3.71 -10.75
CA ASP A 113 2.10 4.32 -10.87
C ASP A 113 2.03 5.85 -11.04
N ASP A 114 1.11 6.37 -11.85
CA ASP A 114 0.85 7.80 -12.02
C ASP A 114 0.34 8.43 -10.72
N VAL A 115 -0.53 7.71 -10.01
CA VAL A 115 -1.06 8.14 -8.70
C VAL A 115 0.06 8.19 -7.66
N ILE A 116 0.89 7.15 -7.60
CA ILE A 116 2.04 7.10 -6.68
C ILE A 116 3.07 8.15 -7.04
N GLY A 117 3.41 8.31 -8.32
CA GLY A 117 4.38 9.30 -8.78
C GLY A 117 3.96 10.73 -8.45
N SER A 118 2.68 11.05 -8.68
CA SER A 118 2.14 12.37 -8.34
C SER A 118 2.10 12.61 -6.84
N MET A 119 1.69 11.62 -6.04
CA MET A 119 1.73 11.72 -4.57
C MET A 119 3.15 11.79 -4.01
N ALA A 120 4.11 11.07 -4.59
CA ALA A 120 5.49 11.06 -4.15
C ALA A 120 6.14 12.44 -4.31
N ILE A 121 5.98 13.06 -5.49
CA ILE A 121 6.49 14.41 -5.78
C ILE A 121 5.80 15.46 -4.91
N LYS A 122 4.50 15.31 -4.63
CA LYS A 122 3.77 16.18 -3.71
C LYS A 122 4.31 16.07 -2.28
N ALA A 123 4.42 14.85 -1.75
CA ALA A 123 4.86 14.61 -0.38
C ALA A 123 6.34 14.99 -0.17
N GLU A 124 7.21 14.78 -1.16
CA GLU A 124 8.60 15.27 -1.11
C GLU A 124 8.65 16.79 -0.89
N LYS A 125 7.84 17.56 -1.62
CA LYS A 125 7.76 19.03 -1.46
C LYS A 125 7.21 19.45 -0.09
N GLU A 126 6.42 18.59 0.54
CA GLU A 126 5.90 18.77 1.90
C GLU A 126 6.91 18.31 2.98
N GLY A 127 8.09 17.82 2.58
CA GLY A 127 9.18 17.45 3.48
C GLY A 127 9.15 15.99 3.95
N TYR A 128 8.47 15.11 3.20
CA TYR A 128 8.45 13.67 3.48
C TYR A 128 9.57 12.93 2.77
N THR A 129 10.11 11.90 3.44
CA THR A 129 10.87 10.84 2.77
C THR A 129 9.89 9.76 2.32
N VAL A 130 9.78 9.57 1.01
CA VAL A 130 8.82 8.67 0.37
C VAL A 130 9.48 7.34 0.00
N TYR A 131 8.80 6.25 0.31
CA TYR A 131 9.17 4.89 -0.09
C TYR A 131 8.08 4.32 -0.99
N MET A 132 8.37 4.19 -2.28
CA MET A 132 7.46 3.59 -3.27
C MET A 132 7.63 2.07 -3.23
N VAL A 133 6.63 1.35 -2.71
CA VAL A 133 6.69 -0.08 -2.49
C VAL A 133 6.26 -0.83 -3.74
N THR A 134 7.21 -1.14 -4.61
CA THR A 134 6.99 -1.86 -5.88
C THR A 134 8.26 -2.54 -6.38
N PRO A 135 8.18 -3.72 -7.03
CA PRO A 135 9.30 -4.31 -7.75
C PRO A 135 9.55 -3.67 -9.13
N ASP A 136 8.62 -2.84 -9.62
CA ASP A 136 8.59 -2.33 -10.99
C ASP A 136 9.76 -1.37 -11.28
N LYS A 137 10.51 -1.65 -12.34
CA LYS A 137 11.68 -0.85 -12.74
C LYS A 137 11.29 0.57 -13.17
N ASP A 138 10.06 0.78 -13.62
CA ASP A 138 9.64 2.04 -14.24
C ASP A 138 9.64 3.18 -13.21
N TYR A 139 9.39 2.86 -11.94
CA TYR A 139 9.46 3.77 -10.80
C TYR A 139 10.87 4.32 -10.56
N GLY A 140 11.91 3.72 -11.15
CA GLY A 140 13.27 4.25 -11.13
C GLY A 140 13.35 5.69 -11.64
N GLN A 141 12.43 6.09 -12.53
CA GLN A 141 12.36 7.47 -13.05
C GLN A 141 11.97 8.53 -12.01
N LEU A 142 11.34 8.11 -10.91
CA LEU A 142 10.83 8.99 -9.85
C LEU A 142 11.82 9.18 -8.70
N ILE A 143 12.92 8.43 -8.68
CA ILE A 143 13.88 8.43 -7.57
C ILE A 143 14.57 9.80 -7.46
N SER A 144 14.63 10.29 -6.23
CA SER A 144 15.31 11.54 -5.84
C SER A 144 16.13 11.31 -4.56
N ASP A 145 16.56 12.38 -3.90
CA ASP A 145 17.22 12.28 -2.60
C ASP A 145 16.22 11.93 -1.47
N HIS A 146 14.92 12.21 -1.67
CA HIS A 146 13.85 11.94 -0.70
C HIS A 146 12.80 10.93 -1.19
N ILE A 147 12.84 10.52 -2.45
CA ILE A 147 11.97 9.49 -3.03
C ILE A 147 12.80 8.26 -3.34
N LEU A 148 12.49 7.16 -2.67
CA LEU A 148 13.20 5.89 -2.75
C LEU A 148 12.25 4.80 -3.25
N GLN A 149 12.79 3.82 -3.98
CA GLN A 149 12.04 2.63 -4.31
C GLN A 149 12.29 1.53 -3.28
N TYR A 150 11.23 0.99 -2.70
CA TYR A 150 11.26 -0.11 -1.74
C TYR A 150 10.82 -1.38 -2.46
N LYS A 151 11.76 -2.25 -2.82
CA LYS A 151 11.45 -3.50 -3.52
C LYS A 151 11.11 -4.60 -2.51
N PRO A 152 9.89 -5.15 -2.55
CA PRO A 152 9.54 -6.25 -1.67
C PRO A 152 10.41 -7.48 -1.96
N GLY A 153 11.16 -7.97 -0.96
CA GLY A 153 12.02 -9.16 -1.11
C GLY A 153 11.26 -10.37 -1.65
N LYS A 154 11.94 -11.24 -2.40
CA LYS A 154 11.42 -12.57 -2.77
C LYS A 154 11.29 -13.43 -1.51
N ALA A 155 10.53 -14.53 -1.59
CA ALA A 155 10.36 -15.44 -0.45
C ALA A 155 11.73 -15.86 0.13
N GLY A 156 12.00 -15.45 1.38
CA GLY A 156 13.26 -15.73 2.08
C GLY A 156 14.43 -14.76 1.84
N SER A 157 14.24 -13.70 1.06
CA SER A 157 15.26 -12.64 0.86
C SER A 157 14.84 -11.32 1.52
N ASP A 158 15.83 -10.55 1.95
CA ASP A 158 15.61 -9.21 2.48
C ASP A 158 15.05 -8.26 1.41
N ARG A 159 14.41 -7.20 1.91
CA ARG A 159 14.00 -6.04 1.12
C ARG A 159 15.22 -5.34 0.50
N GLU A 160 15.01 -4.71 -0.64
CA GLU A 160 16.02 -3.87 -1.29
C GLU A 160 15.49 -2.44 -1.38
N ILE A 161 16.29 -1.46 -0.97
CA ILE A 161 15.98 -0.03 -1.13
C ILE A 161 16.86 0.49 -2.27
N ILE A 162 16.23 0.96 -3.34
CA ILE A 162 16.94 1.60 -4.46
C ILE A 162 16.91 3.11 -4.22
N ASP A 163 18.10 3.67 -4.12
CA ASP A 163 18.34 5.11 -4.07
C ASP A 163 18.88 5.63 -5.40
N ARG A 164 19.11 6.95 -5.46
CA ARG A 164 19.67 7.64 -6.63
C ARG A 164 20.97 7.00 -7.12
N LYS A 165 21.87 6.66 -6.20
CA LYS A 165 23.15 6.04 -6.54
C LYS A 165 22.96 4.67 -7.19
N SER A 166 22.17 3.82 -6.56
CA SER A 166 21.93 2.44 -6.99
C SER A 166 21.27 2.39 -8.37
N VAL A 167 20.28 3.26 -8.64
CA VAL A 167 19.62 3.30 -9.95
C VAL A 167 20.56 3.83 -11.04
N CYS A 168 21.33 4.89 -10.75
CA CYS A 168 22.29 5.45 -11.69
C CYS A 168 23.41 4.45 -12.03
N GLU A 169 23.97 3.77 -11.03
CA GLU A 169 25.01 2.75 -11.21
C GLU A 169 24.50 1.55 -12.01
N LYS A 170 23.28 1.07 -11.73
CA LYS A 170 22.67 -0.06 -12.45
C LYS A 170 22.59 0.19 -13.95
N TYR A 171 22.13 1.38 -14.35
CA TYR A 171 21.89 1.73 -15.74
C TYR A 171 23.05 2.47 -16.42
N GLY A 172 24.07 2.88 -15.66
CA GLY A 172 25.17 3.69 -16.16
C GLY A 172 24.75 5.12 -16.55
N ILE A 173 23.75 5.67 -15.88
CA ILE A 173 23.18 7.01 -16.15
C ILE A 173 23.56 8.01 -15.05
N ALA A 174 23.42 9.31 -15.31
CA ALA A 174 23.81 10.37 -14.37
C ALA A 174 22.63 10.86 -13.51
N ASP A 175 21.40 10.77 -14.01
CA ASP A 175 20.18 11.20 -13.33
C ASP A 175 19.07 10.14 -13.46
N PRO A 176 18.32 9.82 -12.39
CA PRO A 176 17.23 8.85 -12.45
C PRO A 176 16.16 9.17 -13.51
N ARG A 177 15.92 10.44 -13.85
CA ARG A 177 14.96 10.81 -14.91
C ARG A 177 15.34 10.24 -16.28
N GLN A 178 16.63 9.95 -16.50
CA GLN A 178 17.11 9.30 -17.72
C GLN A 178 16.63 7.85 -17.85
N VAL A 179 16.01 7.26 -16.81
CA VAL A 179 15.29 5.99 -16.93
C VAL A 179 14.17 6.10 -17.97
N ILE A 180 13.51 7.25 -18.11
CA ILE A 180 12.49 7.49 -19.14
C ILE A 180 13.09 7.31 -20.53
N ASP A 181 14.22 7.99 -20.80
CA ASP A 181 14.92 7.88 -22.07
C ASP A 181 15.43 6.46 -22.34
N LEU A 182 15.94 5.78 -21.30
CA LEU A 182 16.39 4.41 -21.40
C LEU A 182 15.25 3.47 -21.81
N LEU A 183 14.10 3.55 -21.11
CA LEU A 183 12.91 2.75 -21.39
C LEU A 183 12.32 3.07 -22.77
N THR A 184 12.37 4.33 -23.18
CA THR A 184 11.97 4.78 -24.52
C THR A 184 12.80 4.07 -25.61
N VAL A 185 14.12 3.99 -25.42
CA VAL A 185 15.02 3.37 -26.39
C VAL A 185 14.87 1.85 -26.39
N CYS A 186 14.81 1.19 -25.24
CA CYS A 186 14.72 -0.27 -25.21
C CYS A 186 13.30 -0.80 -25.49
N GLY A 187 12.28 0.04 -25.30
CA GLY A 187 10.88 -0.38 -25.26
C GLY A 187 10.57 -1.25 -24.04
N ASP A 188 9.33 -1.70 -23.99
CA ASP A 188 8.89 -2.65 -22.97
C ASP A 188 7.97 -3.71 -23.59
N THR A 189 8.50 -4.92 -23.76
CA THR A 189 7.75 -6.03 -24.33
C THR A 189 6.58 -6.48 -23.44
N SER A 190 6.70 -6.35 -22.11
CA SER A 190 5.64 -6.72 -21.16
C SER A 190 4.44 -5.77 -21.24
N ASP A 191 4.68 -4.52 -21.63
CA ASP A 191 3.65 -3.50 -21.85
C ASP A 191 3.32 -3.26 -23.32
N ASN A 192 3.94 -4.05 -24.21
CA ASN A 192 3.86 -3.88 -25.66
C ASN A 192 4.28 -2.47 -26.14
N VAL A 193 5.16 -1.79 -25.41
CA VAL A 193 5.72 -0.50 -25.81
C VAL A 193 6.85 -0.74 -26.82
N PRO A 194 6.76 -0.20 -28.05
CA PRO A 194 7.80 -0.38 -29.04
C PRO A 194 9.07 0.38 -28.65
N GLY A 195 10.24 -0.18 -28.94
CA GLY A 195 11.54 0.48 -28.74
C GLY A 195 12.32 0.60 -30.05
N VAL A 196 13.61 0.90 -29.93
CA VAL A 196 14.57 0.86 -31.03
C VAL A 196 15.05 -0.58 -31.23
N LYS A 197 14.78 -1.13 -32.40
CA LYS A 197 15.04 -2.55 -32.69
C LYS A 197 16.52 -2.90 -32.51
N GLY A 198 16.78 -3.88 -31.65
CA GLY A 198 18.13 -4.39 -31.41
C GLY A 198 18.96 -3.55 -30.42
N VAL A 199 18.35 -2.58 -29.74
CA VAL A 199 18.98 -1.83 -28.65
C VAL A 199 18.32 -2.22 -27.32
N GLY A 200 18.94 -3.13 -26.57
CA GLY A 200 18.47 -3.52 -25.23
C GLY A 200 18.94 -2.55 -24.14
N GLU A 201 18.55 -2.81 -22.89
CA GLU A 201 18.84 -2.01 -21.68
C GLU A 201 20.30 -1.53 -21.59
N VAL A 202 21.27 -2.43 -21.75
CA VAL A 202 22.71 -2.10 -21.69
C VAL A 202 23.12 -1.16 -22.83
N GLY A 203 22.57 -1.36 -24.04
CA GLY A 203 22.86 -0.51 -25.19
C GLY A 203 22.23 0.86 -25.05
N ALA A 204 20.99 0.92 -24.58
CA ALA A 204 20.28 2.15 -24.25
C ALA A 204 21.03 2.96 -23.18
N GLY A 205 21.41 2.33 -22.06
CA GLY A 205 22.19 2.98 -21.01
C GLY A 205 23.48 3.63 -21.51
N LYS A 206 24.26 2.94 -22.36
CA LYS A 206 25.47 3.51 -22.97
C LYS A 206 25.20 4.72 -23.88
N LEU A 207 24.13 4.67 -24.67
CA LEU A 207 23.75 5.78 -25.56
C LEU A 207 23.28 6.98 -24.74
N ILE A 208 22.47 6.76 -23.71
CA ILE A 208 21.97 7.82 -22.83
C ILE A 208 23.09 8.41 -21.97
N ALA A 209 24.03 7.61 -21.50
CA ALA A 209 25.23 8.10 -20.82
C ALA A 209 26.07 9.03 -21.72
N ARG A 210 26.14 8.73 -23.02
CA ARG A 210 26.92 9.50 -23.99
C ARG A 210 26.21 10.77 -24.46
N TYR A 211 24.92 10.67 -24.79
CA TYR A 211 24.18 11.73 -25.47
C TYR A 211 23.13 12.42 -24.58
N GLY A 212 22.98 11.98 -23.34
CA GLY A 212 22.13 12.58 -22.31
C GLY A 212 20.66 12.21 -22.39
N SER A 213 20.07 12.14 -23.59
CA SER A 213 18.62 11.87 -23.78
C SER A 213 18.34 11.24 -25.15
N VAL A 214 17.12 10.76 -25.37
CA VAL A 214 16.63 10.31 -26.68
C VAL A 214 16.80 11.42 -27.71
N LYS A 215 16.41 12.65 -27.37
CA LYS A 215 16.62 13.82 -28.25
C LYS A 215 18.10 14.01 -28.57
N GLY A 216 18.97 13.93 -27.56
CA GLY A 216 20.41 14.05 -27.74
C GLY A 216 20.98 12.99 -28.69
N ILE A 217 20.46 11.76 -28.67
CA ILE A 217 20.82 10.71 -29.63
C ILE A 217 20.44 11.11 -31.06
N TYR A 218 19.22 11.62 -31.27
CA TYR A 218 18.77 12.06 -32.61
C TYR A 218 19.51 13.30 -33.11
N ASP A 219 19.87 14.23 -32.22
CA ASP A 219 20.67 15.41 -32.57
C ASP A 219 22.09 15.01 -33.06
N HIS A 220 22.61 13.87 -32.60
CA HIS A 220 23.92 13.33 -32.96
C HIS A 220 23.83 12.02 -33.74
N ILE A 221 22.75 11.83 -34.52
CA ILE A 221 22.46 10.56 -35.19
C ILE A 221 23.57 10.13 -36.18
N GLU A 222 24.30 11.08 -36.73
CA GLU A 222 25.44 10.87 -37.64
C GLU A 222 26.67 10.26 -36.95
N GLU A 223 26.77 10.33 -35.62
CA GLU A 223 27.85 9.71 -34.85
C GLU A 223 27.59 8.23 -34.50
N LEU A 224 26.37 7.75 -34.76
CA LEU A 224 25.99 6.38 -34.49
C LEU A 224 26.60 5.42 -35.53
N THR A 225 26.79 4.16 -35.15
CA THR A 225 27.13 3.12 -36.13
C THR A 225 26.04 3.00 -37.18
N ALA A 226 26.37 2.58 -38.41
CA ALA A 226 25.39 2.46 -39.51
C ALA A 226 24.12 1.68 -39.11
N ARG A 227 24.29 0.56 -38.38
CA ARG A 227 23.17 -0.26 -37.89
C ARG A 227 22.32 0.47 -36.84
N GLN A 228 22.95 1.23 -35.93
CA GLN A 228 22.21 2.01 -34.93
C GLN A 228 21.46 3.15 -35.61
N LYS A 229 22.12 3.89 -36.52
CA LYS A 229 21.50 4.96 -37.29
C LYS A 229 20.24 4.47 -38.00
N GLU A 230 20.34 3.37 -38.77
CA GLU A 230 19.18 2.76 -39.44
C GLU A 230 18.06 2.39 -38.45
N ALA A 231 18.40 1.79 -37.31
CA ALA A 231 17.41 1.41 -36.30
C ALA A 231 16.71 2.61 -35.65
N PHE A 232 17.43 3.70 -35.37
CA PHE A 232 16.87 4.94 -34.81
C PHE A 232 16.04 5.69 -35.87
N GLU A 233 16.48 5.75 -37.12
CA GLU A 233 15.70 6.32 -38.21
C GLU A 233 14.37 5.57 -38.40
N ALA A 234 14.40 4.24 -38.37
CA ALA A 234 13.20 3.41 -38.44
C ALA A 234 12.27 3.54 -37.22
N ALA A 235 12.80 3.98 -36.06
CA ALA A 235 12.00 4.18 -34.84
C ALA A 235 11.40 5.58 -34.71
N ARG A 236 11.79 6.52 -35.58
CA ARG A 236 11.43 7.94 -35.48
C ARG A 236 9.91 8.17 -35.45
N ASP A 237 9.14 7.33 -36.14
CA ASP A 237 7.68 7.45 -36.24
C ASP A 237 6.94 7.09 -34.95
N HIS A 238 7.55 6.29 -34.06
CA HIS A 238 6.89 5.83 -32.81
C HIS A 238 7.65 6.21 -31.54
N ILE A 239 8.88 6.72 -31.62
CA ILE A 239 9.71 6.93 -30.42
C ILE A 239 9.10 7.94 -29.43
N GLU A 240 8.39 8.96 -29.93
CA GLU A 240 7.69 9.95 -29.10
C GLU A 240 6.49 9.33 -28.38
N LEU A 241 5.76 8.45 -29.07
CA LEU A 241 4.70 7.65 -28.47
C LEU A 241 5.26 6.77 -27.35
N SER A 242 6.35 6.05 -27.61
CA SER A 242 7.01 5.20 -26.62
C SER A 242 7.43 6.00 -25.39
N HIS A 243 8.05 7.17 -25.60
CA HIS A 243 8.43 8.08 -24.52
C HIS A 243 7.24 8.47 -23.67
N THR A 244 6.11 8.81 -24.31
CA THR A 244 4.88 9.17 -23.61
C THR A 244 4.31 8.01 -22.80
N LEU A 245 4.34 6.79 -23.35
CA LEU A 245 3.80 5.59 -22.69
C LEU A 245 4.62 5.19 -21.45
N VAL A 246 5.96 5.25 -21.50
CA VAL A 246 6.83 4.87 -20.36
C VAL A 246 7.00 5.95 -19.30
N THR A 247 6.57 7.19 -19.60
CA THR A 247 6.64 8.29 -18.63
C THR A 247 5.50 8.16 -17.63
N ILE A 248 5.84 8.04 -16.34
CA ILE A 248 4.88 8.11 -15.25
C ILE A 248 4.45 9.57 -15.07
N LYS A 249 3.14 9.83 -15.03
CA LYS A 249 2.60 11.16 -14.77
C LYS A 249 2.79 11.54 -13.31
N THR A 250 3.29 12.75 -13.07
CA THR A 250 3.59 13.27 -11.72
C THR A 250 2.78 14.52 -11.37
N ASP A 251 1.89 14.93 -12.28
CA ASP A 251 1.12 16.16 -12.26
C ASP A 251 -0.39 15.91 -12.42
N ILE A 252 -0.86 14.71 -12.08
CA ILE A 252 -2.27 14.36 -12.22
C ILE A 252 -3.12 15.08 -11.16
N PRO A 253 -4.40 15.42 -11.45
CA PRO A 253 -5.26 16.09 -10.49
C PRO A 253 -5.64 15.14 -9.33
N ILE A 254 -5.03 15.35 -8.16
CA ILE A 254 -5.31 14.59 -6.94
C ILE A 254 -5.74 15.54 -5.81
N ASP A 255 -6.98 15.38 -5.35
CA ASP A 255 -7.54 16.06 -4.18
C ASP A 255 -7.44 15.16 -2.93
N ILE A 256 -6.23 14.69 -2.64
CA ILE A 256 -5.93 13.87 -1.44
C ILE A 256 -4.78 14.53 -0.70
N ARG A 257 -4.93 14.71 0.61
CA ARG A 257 -3.90 15.29 1.46
C ARG A 257 -2.96 14.21 1.96
N THR A 258 -1.67 14.54 2.07
CA THR A 258 -0.69 13.60 2.62
C THR A 258 -1.01 13.25 4.07
N GLU A 259 -1.57 14.19 4.86
CA GLU A 259 -1.96 13.93 6.25
C GLU A 259 -3.09 12.90 6.39
N ASP A 260 -3.93 12.72 5.37
CA ASP A 260 -4.99 11.70 5.37
C ASP A 260 -4.42 10.27 5.29
N MET A 261 -3.10 10.14 5.07
CA MET A 261 -2.38 8.88 5.00
C MET A 261 -1.70 8.53 6.33
N ALA A 262 -1.93 9.29 7.41
CA ALA A 262 -1.33 9.00 8.70
C ALA A 262 -1.68 7.58 9.19
N VAL A 263 -0.67 6.84 9.67
CA VAL A 263 -0.87 5.48 10.17
C VAL A 263 -1.72 5.50 11.43
N SER A 264 -2.78 4.70 11.45
CA SER A 264 -3.57 4.45 12.66
C SER A 264 -3.06 3.20 13.38
N HIS A 265 -3.01 3.25 14.71
CA HIS A 265 -2.82 2.08 15.57
C HIS A 265 -4.08 1.73 16.36
N GLU A 266 -5.14 2.52 16.21
CA GLU A 266 -6.42 2.30 16.85
C GLU A 266 -7.37 1.69 15.83
N TYR A 267 -7.66 0.40 15.97
CA TYR A 267 -8.59 -0.32 15.13
C TYR A 267 -9.89 -0.56 15.90
N ASP A 268 -11.02 -0.42 15.22
CA ASP A 268 -12.33 -0.66 15.82
C ASP A 268 -12.77 -2.12 15.61
N THR A 269 -13.97 -2.45 16.09
CA THR A 269 -14.56 -3.78 15.93
C THR A 269 -14.77 -4.19 14.47
N ALA A 270 -14.79 -3.25 13.51
CA ALA A 270 -14.90 -3.57 12.09
C ALA A 270 -13.63 -4.26 11.57
N ALA A 271 -12.45 -3.87 12.07
CA ALA A 271 -11.18 -4.53 11.74
C ALA A 271 -11.14 -5.99 12.23
N ALA A 272 -11.65 -6.27 13.43
CA ALA A 272 -11.79 -7.65 13.90
C ALA A 272 -12.81 -8.43 13.08
N ALA A 273 -13.98 -7.84 12.82
CA ALA A 273 -15.06 -8.49 12.09
C ALA A 273 -14.66 -8.86 10.65
N ILE A 274 -13.88 -8.02 9.97
CA ILE A 274 -13.39 -8.33 8.62
C ILE A 274 -12.34 -9.45 8.64
N PHE A 275 -11.46 -9.51 9.65
CA PHE A 275 -10.53 -10.63 9.81
C PHE A 275 -11.26 -11.94 10.13
N ASP A 276 -12.33 -11.89 10.92
CA ASP A 276 -13.18 -13.06 11.16
C ASP A 276 -13.92 -13.51 9.90
N ARG A 277 -14.44 -12.56 9.12
CA ARG A 277 -15.11 -12.84 7.84
C ARG A 277 -14.23 -13.63 6.87
N TYR A 278 -12.94 -13.27 6.79
CA TYR A 278 -11.96 -13.89 5.92
C TYR A 278 -11.13 -15.00 6.59
N GLU A 279 -11.39 -15.31 7.87
CA GLU A 279 -10.68 -16.33 8.65
C GLU A 279 -9.16 -16.07 8.77
N PHE A 280 -8.79 -14.86 9.22
CA PHE A 280 -7.41 -14.42 9.42
C PHE A 280 -6.99 -14.34 10.91
N PRO A 281 -7.10 -15.42 11.70
CA PRO A 281 -6.84 -15.37 13.14
C PRO A 281 -5.39 -14.96 13.45
N SER A 282 -4.43 -15.36 12.61
CA SER A 282 -3.01 -15.04 12.80
C SER A 282 -2.66 -13.56 12.59
N LEU A 283 -3.54 -12.79 11.94
CA LEU A 283 -3.34 -11.35 11.71
C LEU A 283 -3.95 -10.49 12.83
N LYS A 284 -4.86 -11.04 13.65
CA LYS A 284 -5.48 -10.31 14.77
C LYS A 284 -4.48 -9.73 15.77
N LYS A 285 -3.32 -10.37 15.92
CA LYS A 285 -2.23 -9.87 16.77
C LYS A 285 -1.75 -8.46 16.40
N TYR A 286 -1.92 -8.03 15.15
CA TYR A 286 -1.45 -6.72 14.69
C TYR A 286 -2.45 -5.59 14.98
N ILE A 287 -3.72 -5.90 15.22
CA ILE A 287 -4.75 -4.89 15.46
C ILE A 287 -5.00 -4.61 16.94
N GLY A 288 -4.23 -5.21 17.84
CA GLY A 288 -4.23 -4.88 19.28
C GLY A 288 -5.57 -5.12 20.00
N LEU A 289 -6.56 -5.70 19.31
CA LEU A 289 -7.81 -6.17 19.88
C LEU A 289 -7.50 -7.48 20.61
N THR A 290 -6.78 -7.37 21.73
CA THR A 290 -6.91 -8.35 22.80
C THR A 290 -8.40 -8.49 23.03
N SER A 291 -8.91 -9.71 22.92
CA SER A 291 -10.27 -10.03 23.33
C SER A 291 -10.57 -9.25 24.61
N GLN A 292 -11.68 -8.51 24.65
CA GLN A 292 -12.22 -7.97 25.91
C GLN A 292 -12.67 -9.10 26.88
N GLU A 293 -12.02 -10.26 26.81
CA GLU A 293 -12.15 -11.40 27.69
C GLU A 293 -10.99 -11.46 28.71
N ASP A 294 -9.86 -10.76 28.49
CA ASP A 294 -8.67 -10.85 29.36
C ASP A 294 -8.51 -9.71 30.38
N THR A 295 -9.38 -8.70 30.40
CA THR A 295 -9.42 -7.70 31.50
C THR A 295 -10.05 -8.22 32.79
N ALA A 296 -10.44 -9.50 32.86
CA ALA A 296 -10.98 -10.12 34.08
C ALA A 296 -9.91 -10.58 35.09
N SER A 297 -8.61 -10.54 34.76
CA SER A 297 -7.55 -11.17 35.57
C SER A 297 -6.70 -10.23 36.44
N GLN A 298 -7.07 -8.95 36.56
CA GLN A 298 -6.43 -8.02 37.51
C GLN A 298 -7.42 -7.17 38.32
N ALA A 299 -8.58 -7.72 38.66
CA ALA A 299 -9.34 -7.22 39.80
C ALA A 299 -8.74 -7.84 41.07
N GLY A 300 -8.15 -7.03 41.95
CA GLY A 300 -7.89 -7.46 43.33
C GLY A 300 -9.19 -7.98 43.96
N ASP A 301 -9.08 -8.93 44.90
CA ASP A 301 -10.19 -9.65 45.51
C ASP A 301 -11.44 -8.78 45.72
N LEU A 302 -12.44 -8.94 44.85
CA LEU A 302 -13.73 -8.28 44.97
C LEU A 302 -14.54 -9.01 46.04
N GLU A 303 -14.65 -8.41 47.22
CA GLU A 303 -15.51 -8.93 48.28
C GLU A 303 -16.97 -8.47 48.08
N ILE A 304 -17.85 -9.40 47.72
CA ILE A 304 -19.28 -9.12 47.56
C ILE A 304 -19.99 -9.41 48.88
N ARG A 305 -20.57 -8.37 49.49
CA ARG A 305 -21.40 -8.48 50.69
C ARG A 305 -22.82 -8.00 50.42
N MET A 306 -23.81 -8.75 50.91
CA MET A 306 -25.19 -8.29 50.95
C MET A 306 -25.34 -7.33 52.13
N LEU A 307 -25.66 -6.07 51.83
CA LEU A 307 -25.85 -5.02 52.82
C LEU A 307 -27.30 -4.53 52.80
N THR A 308 -27.74 -3.92 53.90
CA THR A 308 -28.97 -3.12 53.87
C THR A 308 -28.74 -1.83 53.08
N PRO A 309 -29.78 -1.20 52.52
CA PRO A 309 -29.64 0.09 51.82
C PRO A 309 -28.97 1.19 52.67
N GLN A 310 -29.20 1.17 53.97
CA GLN A 310 -28.60 2.13 54.91
C GLN A 310 -27.09 1.89 55.03
N ASP A 311 -26.67 0.63 55.22
CA ASP A 311 -25.25 0.27 55.36
C ASP A 311 -24.47 0.53 54.06
N ALA A 312 -25.09 0.25 52.91
CA ALA A 312 -24.49 0.53 51.61
C ALA A 312 -24.27 2.05 51.38
N THR A 313 -25.21 2.88 51.84
CA THR A 313 -25.09 4.35 51.77
C THR A 313 -23.98 4.87 52.70
N ILE A 314 -23.84 4.29 53.89
CA ILE A 314 -22.77 4.64 54.84
C ILE A 314 -21.41 4.28 54.25
N ALA A 315 -21.27 3.07 53.67
CA ALA A 315 -20.04 2.63 53.01
C ALA A 315 -19.65 3.54 51.85
N ALA A 316 -20.60 3.90 50.99
CA ALA A 316 -20.38 4.84 49.87
C ALA A 316 -19.93 6.22 50.34
N ARG A 317 -20.56 6.78 51.38
CA ARG A 317 -20.15 8.07 51.95
C ARG A 317 -18.75 8.03 52.54
N LYS A 318 -18.39 6.92 53.21
CA LYS A 318 -17.06 6.75 53.81
C LYS A 318 -15.96 6.67 52.75
N ALA A 319 -16.22 6.01 51.62
CA ALA A 319 -15.26 5.86 50.53
C ALA A 319 -15.03 7.15 49.72
N GLY A 320 -15.90 8.16 49.85
CA GLY A 320 -15.80 9.44 49.12
C GLY A 320 -16.25 9.35 47.66
N GLU A 321 -16.06 8.20 47.01
CA GLU A 321 -16.51 7.90 45.66
C GLU A 321 -17.17 6.51 45.60
N CYS A 322 -18.20 6.37 44.76
CA CYS A 322 -18.86 5.08 44.55
C CYS A 322 -19.37 4.94 43.11
N SER A 323 -19.46 3.70 42.64
CA SER A 323 -20.17 3.34 41.42
C SER A 323 -21.53 2.76 41.78
N VAL A 324 -22.56 3.10 40.99
CA VAL A 324 -23.91 2.53 41.14
C VAL A 324 -24.25 1.79 39.87
N VAL A 325 -24.56 0.50 40.01
CA VAL A 325 -25.00 -0.36 38.91
C VAL A 325 -26.39 -0.86 39.24
N THR A 326 -27.33 -0.65 38.32
CA THR A 326 -28.72 -1.12 38.46
C THR A 326 -28.97 -2.27 37.50
N GLU A 327 -29.49 -3.39 38.00
CA GLU A 327 -29.96 -4.51 37.20
C GLU A 327 -31.47 -4.32 36.95
N THR A 328 -31.89 -4.23 35.69
CA THR A 328 -33.29 -4.01 35.30
C THR A 328 -33.94 -5.30 34.79
N SER A 329 -35.26 -5.33 34.73
CA SER A 329 -36.04 -6.45 34.20
C SER A 329 -36.02 -6.56 32.66
N GLY A 330 -35.37 -5.63 31.95
CA GLY A 330 -35.21 -5.60 30.50
C GLY A 330 -34.43 -4.37 30.01
N ASP A 331 -34.33 -4.20 28.70
CA ASP A 331 -33.42 -3.26 28.04
C ASP A 331 -34.06 -1.90 27.67
N THR A 332 -35.21 -1.58 28.26
CA THR A 332 -35.92 -0.33 27.97
C THR A 332 -35.76 0.66 29.13
N ILE A 333 -35.89 1.95 28.83
CA ILE A 333 -35.87 3.02 29.85
C ILE A 333 -37.01 2.91 30.88
N PHE A 334 -38.00 2.03 30.65
CA PHE A 334 -39.15 1.78 31.53
C PHE A 334 -39.03 0.48 32.32
N SER A 335 -37.93 -0.25 32.19
CA SER A 335 -37.75 -1.54 32.85
C SER A 335 -37.57 -1.37 34.36
N GLU A 336 -38.28 -2.19 35.15
CA GLU A 336 -38.21 -2.16 36.62
C GLU A 336 -36.80 -2.54 37.12
N ILE A 337 -36.29 -1.81 38.10
CA ILE A 337 -35.00 -2.12 38.75
C ILE A 337 -35.21 -3.31 39.70
N ARG A 338 -34.48 -4.40 39.46
CA ARG A 338 -34.46 -5.61 40.29
C ARG A 338 -33.39 -5.56 41.38
N ARG A 339 -32.25 -4.94 41.09
CA ARG A 339 -31.11 -4.87 42.01
C ARG A 339 -30.36 -3.57 41.85
N VAL A 340 -29.85 -3.05 42.96
CA VAL A 340 -28.88 -1.95 42.99
C VAL A 340 -27.62 -2.49 43.62
N ILE A 341 -26.50 -2.37 42.91
CA ILE A 341 -25.17 -2.75 43.38
C ILE A 341 -24.38 -1.45 43.54
N ILE A 342 -23.75 -1.29 44.69
CA ILE A 342 -22.89 -0.13 44.98
C ILE A 342 -21.46 -0.65 45.11
N GLY A 343 -20.58 -0.18 44.23
CA GLY A 343 -19.14 -0.43 44.29
C GLY A 343 -18.43 0.70 45.03
N VAL A 344 -17.60 0.36 46.01
CA VAL A 344 -16.78 1.32 46.77
C VAL A 344 -15.36 0.79 46.86
N ALA A 345 -14.37 1.67 46.84
CA ALA A 345 -12.99 1.29 47.14
C ALA A 345 -12.88 0.97 48.63
N TYR A 346 -12.42 -0.24 48.97
CA TYR A 346 -12.18 -0.64 50.35
C TYR A 346 -10.69 -0.55 50.66
N GLU A 347 -10.27 0.51 51.35
CA GLU A 347 -8.96 0.53 52.00
C GLU A 347 -9.08 -0.29 53.29
N GLY A 348 -8.46 -1.46 53.32
CA GLY A 348 -8.40 -2.31 54.52
C GLY A 348 -7.82 -1.52 55.69
N GLY A 349 -8.55 -1.48 56.80
CA GLY A 349 -8.12 -0.81 58.04
C GLY A 349 -7.01 -1.56 58.77
#